data_AF-A0A3L7SIM8-F1
#
_entry.id   AF-A0A3L7SIM8-F1
#
_cell.length_a   1.000
_cell.length_b   1.000
_cell.length_c   1.000
_cell.angle_alpha   90.00
_cell.angle_beta   90.00
_cell.angle_gamma   90.00
#
_symmetry.space_group_name_H-M   'P 1'
#
loop_
_entity.id
_entity.type
_entity.pdbx_description
1 polymer ?
#
loop_
_entity_poly.entity_id
_entity_poly.type
_entity_poly.pdbx_seq_one_letter_code
_entity_poly.pdbx_strand_id
1 'polypeptide(L)'
;MISLRRLPGSLASALALSALAAGVVARGEVIFNTFDPTPPPTVNNDGYVTMSAANNYWQSQAFTTGGSATAIDKITFDMQTFGSAFEIGLYASSGTAPNLTSLIGSIYNQGSGAFAGPLVATFSAINLNASTEYWVVAKRTGGANDLLWGYTNDLSGLDNAYTSDSGTSWTTSTSSPMRMKVEAVPEPPAIVLSGIGLASAMYAFRRRRG
;
A
#
# COMPACT_ATOMS: atom_id res chain seq x y z
N MET A 1 -53.03 12.43 43.82
CA MET A 1 -51.66 12.84 44.19
C MET A 1 -50.69 11.87 43.52
N ILE A 2 -50.13 12.24 42.36
CA ILE A 2 -49.26 11.36 41.56
C ILE A 2 -47.83 11.87 41.71
N SER A 3 -46.99 11.05 42.34
CA SER A 3 -45.58 11.34 42.58
C SER A 3 -44.76 11.07 41.31
N LEU A 4 -44.32 12.15 40.65
CA LEU A 4 -43.41 12.11 39.51
C LEU A 4 -41.98 11.83 40.00
N ARG A 5 -41.53 10.58 39.86
CA ARG A 5 -40.14 10.17 40.08
C ARG A 5 -39.23 10.83 39.02
N ARG A 6 -38.27 11.65 39.48
CA ARG A 6 -37.21 12.23 38.65
C ARG A 6 -36.28 11.13 38.15
N LEU A 7 -36.14 10.99 36.83
CA LEU A 7 -35.13 10.14 36.21
C LEU A 7 -33.72 10.75 36.45
N PRO A 8 -32.71 9.94 36.84
CA PRO A 8 -31.36 10.43 37.08
C PRO A 8 -30.68 10.86 35.77
N GLY A 9 -30.31 12.14 35.69
CA GLY A 9 -29.72 12.79 34.51
C GLY A 9 -28.28 12.37 34.15
N SER A 10 -27.82 11.17 34.52
CA SER A 10 -26.43 10.74 34.28
C SER A 10 -26.21 9.99 32.96
N LEU A 11 -27.26 9.57 32.26
CA LEU A 11 -27.14 8.80 31.02
C LEU A 11 -26.95 9.65 29.76
N ALA A 12 -27.41 10.91 29.76
CA ALA A 12 -27.32 11.78 28.58
C ALA A 12 -25.89 12.24 28.27
N SER A 13 -25.05 12.43 29.29
CA SER A 13 -23.69 12.94 29.12
C SER A 13 -22.68 11.92 28.57
N ALA A 14 -22.94 10.62 28.74
CA ALA A 14 -22.07 9.56 28.21
C ALA A 14 -22.22 9.37 26.69
N LEU A 15 -23.41 9.64 26.15
CA LEU A 15 -23.72 9.55 24.71
C LEU A 15 -23.16 10.73 23.89
N ALA A 16 -22.95 11.88 24.53
CA ALA A 16 -22.40 13.07 23.85
C ALA A 16 -20.88 12.97 23.62
N LEU A 17 -20.14 12.27 24.49
CA LEU A 17 -18.68 12.12 24.36
C LEU A 17 -18.28 11.11 23.27
N SER A 18 -19.10 10.07 23.03
CA SER A 18 -18.87 9.10 21.95
C SER A 18 -19.11 9.70 20.56
N ALA A 19 -19.97 10.71 20.43
CA ALA A 19 -20.25 11.38 19.16
C ALA A 19 -19.10 12.30 18.68
N LEU A 20 -18.30 12.86 19.60
CA LEU A 20 -17.16 13.73 19.24
C LEU A 20 -15.91 12.97 18.75
N ALA A 21 -15.80 11.66 19.05
CA ALA A 21 -14.73 10.81 18.53
C ALA A 21 -14.99 10.31 17.09
N ALA A 22 -16.20 10.50 16.55
CA ALA A 22 -16.61 9.97 15.24
C ALA A 22 -16.09 10.79 14.04
N GLY A 23 -15.34 11.87 14.27
CA GLY A 23 -14.96 12.82 13.22
C GLY A 23 -13.54 12.68 12.66
N VAL A 24 -12.64 11.91 13.29
CA VAL A 24 -11.27 11.80 12.77
C VAL A 24 -11.22 10.68 11.74
N VAL A 25 -11.50 11.05 10.49
CA VAL A 25 -11.27 10.18 9.33
C VAL A 25 -9.77 9.99 9.22
N ALA A 26 -9.30 8.81 9.59
CA ALA A 26 -7.94 8.40 9.31
C ALA A 26 -7.78 8.35 7.78
N ARG A 27 -6.92 9.22 7.22
CA ARG A 27 -6.63 9.25 5.79
C ARG A 27 -5.34 8.49 5.54
N GLY A 28 -5.33 7.63 4.53
CA GLY A 28 -4.13 6.89 4.14
C GLY A 28 -3.14 7.87 3.53
N GLU A 29 -1.93 7.91 4.06
CA GLU A 29 -0.85 8.72 3.51
C GLU A 29 -0.30 8.06 2.24
N VAL A 30 0.00 8.85 1.21
CA VAL A 30 0.68 8.34 0.01
C VAL A 30 2.18 8.37 0.30
N ILE A 31 2.79 7.20 0.45
CA ILE A 31 4.23 7.06 0.77
C ILE A 31 5.06 7.17 -0.50
N PHE A 32 4.52 6.69 -1.61
CA PHE A 32 5.18 6.68 -2.90
C PHE A 32 4.16 6.79 -4.02
N ASN A 33 4.43 7.61 -5.05
CA ASN A 33 3.55 7.75 -6.20
C ASN A 33 4.31 8.18 -7.44
N THR A 34 4.20 7.36 -8.49
CA THR A 34 4.74 7.64 -9.82
C THR A 34 3.66 7.69 -10.89
N PHE A 35 2.38 7.68 -10.50
CA PHE A 35 1.29 7.97 -11.43
C PHE A 35 1.36 9.42 -11.87
N ASP A 36 1.52 9.63 -13.17
CA ASP A 36 1.36 10.92 -13.82
C ASP A 36 -0.13 11.35 -13.73
N PRO A 37 -0.46 12.62 -13.45
CA PRO A 37 -1.82 13.15 -13.62
C PRO A 37 -2.37 13.04 -15.05
N THR A 38 -1.52 12.82 -16.06
CA THR A 38 -2.00 12.56 -17.43
C THR A 38 -2.71 11.20 -17.52
N PRO A 39 -3.85 11.13 -18.23
CA PRO A 39 -4.63 9.90 -18.32
C PRO A 39 -3.77 8.73 -18.84
N PRO A 40 -4.01 7.50 -18.34
CA PRO A 40 -3.25 6.34 -18.77
C PRO A 40 -3.37 6.18 -20.29
N PRO A 41 -2.27 5.85 -20.98
CA PRO A 41 -2.29 5.68 -22.42
C PRO A 41 -3.30 4.59 -22.81
N THR A 42 -4.09 4.89 -23.83
CA THR A 42 -5.15 4.02 -24.32
C THR A 42 -4.55 2.85 -25.10
N VAL A 43 -4.34 1.67 -24.48
CA VAL A 43 -4.13 0.28 -25.02
C VAL A 43 -3.11 0.09 -26.18
N ASN A 44 -2.61 1.16 -26.77
CA ASN A 44 -1.54 1.22 -27.73
C ASN A 44 -0.28 1.30 -26.88
N ASN A 45 0.68 0.40 -27.10
CA ASN A 45 1.89 0.16 -26.29
C ASN A 45 2.75 1.38 -25.90
N ASP A 46 2.39 2.59 -26.32
CA ASP A 46 2.95 3.84 -25.83
C ASP A 46 2.73 3.93 -24.31
N GLY A 47 3.81 3.88 -23.54
CA GLY A 47 3.75 3.96 -22.08
C GLY A 47 3.75 2.61 -21.34
N TYR A 48 3.96 1.48 -22.04
CA TYR A 48 4.14 0.17 -21.39
C TYR A 48 5.48 -0.50 -21.72
N VAL A 49 6.07 -1.20 -20.74
CA VAL A 49 7.25 -2.07 -20.93
C VAL A 49 6.83 -3.53 -20.91
N THR A 50 7.27 -4.30 -21.91
CA THR A 50 6.97 -5.72 -22.04
C THR A 50 7.86 -6.59 -21.14
N MET A 51 7.23 -7.42 -20.33
CA MET A 51 7.84 -8.57 -19.66
C MET A 51 7.56 -9.84 -20.44
N SER A 52 8.56 -10.24 -21.21
CA SER A 52 8.43 -11.36 -22.12
C SER A 52 8.54 -12.72 -21.44
N ALA A 53 7.71 -13.66 -21.90
CA ALA A 53 7.79 -15.09 -21.56
C ALA A 53 9.17 -15.67 -21.84
N ALA A 54 9.70 -15.29 -22.99
CA ALA A 54 10.85 -15.96 -23.59
C ALA A 54 12.12 -15.74 -22.78
N ASN A 55 12.18 -14.64 -22.02
CA ASN A 55 13.42 -14.14 -21.44
C ASN A 55 13.38 -14.03 -19.91
N ASN A 56 12.36 -14.61 -19.25
CA ASN A 56 12.17 -14.51 -17.79
C ASN A 56 12.35 -13.07 -17.26
N TYR A 57 11.83 -12.10 -18.02
CA TYR A 57 12.12 -10.71 -17.76
C TYR A 57 11.27 -10.20 -16.60
N TRP A 58 11.90 -9.85 -15.47
CA TRP A 58 11.22 -9.26 -14.32
C TRP A 58 11.60 -7.80 -14.13
N GLN A 59 10.68 -7.04 -13.56
CA GLN A 59 10.82 -5.60 -13.33
C GLN A 59 10.69 -5.29 -11.85
N SER A 60 11.42 -4.29 -11.39
CA SER A 60 11.39 -3.87 -9.99
C SER A 60 11.60 -2.37 -9.83
N GLN A 61 11.04 -1.85 -8.75
CA GLN A 61 11.16 -0.46 -8.36
C GLN A 61 11.29 -0.34 -6.85
N ALA A 62 12.23 0.49 -6.41
CA ALA A 62 12.41 0.81 -5.02
C ALA A 62 11.51 1.98 -4.59
N PHE A 63 11.17 2.00 -3.31
CA PHE A 63 10.66 3.17 -2.63
C PHE A 63 11.22 3.22 -1.20
N THR A 64 11.33 4.43 -0.65
CA THR A 64 11.80 4.63 0.74
C THR A 64 10.65 5.12 1.60
N THR A 65 10.52 4.57 2.80
CA THR A 65 9.59 5.09 3.80
C THR A 65 10.08 6.40 4.39
N GLY A 66 9.15 7.23 4.86
CA GLY A 66 9.48 8.46 5.60
C GLY A 66 10.08 8.20 6.98
N GLY A 67 10.23 9.26 7.77
CA GLY A 67 10.87 9.19 9.10
C GLY A 67 10.09 8.43 10.18
N SER A 68 8.97 7.79 9.87
CA SER A 68 8.15 7.04 10.82
C SER A 68 7.82 5.65 10.27
N ALA A 69 7.72 4.66 11.16
CA ALA A 69 7.25 3.34 10.79
C ALA A 69 5.82 3.46 10.24
N THR A 70 5.51 2.69 9.20
CA THR A 70 4.24 2.83 8.48
C THR A 70 3.73 1.45 8.09
N ALA A 71 2.44 1.20 8.30
CA ALA A 71 1.79 -0.01 7.78
C ALA A 71 1.29 0.25 6.36
N ILE A 72 1.36 -0.75 5.48
CA ILE A 72 0.71 -0.74 4.15
C ILE A 72 -0.17 -1.96 3.99
N ASP A 73 -1.29 -1.82 3.29
CA ASP A 73 -2.19 -2.94 2.95
C ASP A 73 -2.50 -3.02 1.45
N LYS A 74 -2.07 -2.02 0.67
CA LYS A 74 -2.28 -2.01 -0.77
C LYS A 74 -1.20 -1.25 -1.53
N ILE A 75 -0.94 -1.73 -2.73
CA ILE A 75 -0.14 -1.05 -3.75
C ILE A 75 -0.94 -1.04 -5.04
N THR A 76 -1.03 0.12 -5.69
CA THR A 76 -1.68 0.26 -6.99
C THR A 76 -0.63 0.33 -8.08
N PHE A 77 -0.86 -0.33 -9.21
CA PHE A 77 0.04 -0.35 -10.36
C PHE A 77 -0.74 -0.09 -11.65
N ASP A 78 -0.11 0.54 -12.64
CA ASP A 78 -0.63 0.52 -13.99
C ASP A 78 -0.10 -0.71 -14.74
N MET A 79 -1.00 -1.58 -15.21
CA MET A 79 -0.61 -2.86 -15.79
C MET A 79 -1.57 -3.28 -16.89
N GLN A 80 -1.03 -3.97 -17.89
CA GLN A 80 -1.79 -4.66 -18.90
C GLN A 80 -1.38 -6.13 -18.94
N THR A 81 -2.36 -7.03 -18.87
CA THR A 81 -2.19 -8.48 -19.00
C THR A 81 -3.14 -9.01 -20.04
N PHE A 82 -2.73 -10.07 -20.75
CA PHE A 82 -3.56 -10.77 -21.73
C PHE A 82 -3.93 -12.17 -21.22
N GLY A 83 -4.33 -12.27 -19.95
CA GLY A 83 -4.65 -13.56 -19.30
C GLY A 83 -3.44 -14.31 -18.75
N SER A 84 -2.30 -13.63 -18.58
CA SER A 84 -1.11 -14.21 -17.97
C SER A 84 -1.16 -14.11 -16.46
N ALA A 85 -0.65 -15.16 -15.80
CA ALA A 85 -0.48 -15.18 -14.35
C ALA A 85 0.76 -14.38 -13.95
N PHE A 86 0.64 -13.63 -12.87
CA PHE A 86 1.73 -12.79 -12.37
C PHE A 86 1.72 -12.75 -10.84
N GLU A 87 2.87 -12.36 -10.28
CA GLU A 87 3.05 -12.13 -8.88
C GLU A 87 3.69 -10.75 -8.67
N ILE A 88 3.18 -10.04 -7.68
CA ILE A 88 3.79 -8.84 -7.14
C ILE A 88 4.35 -9.19 -5.77
N GLY A 89 5.66 -9.09 -5.62
CA GLY A 89 6.34 -9.29 -4.35
C GLY A 89 6.90 -8.00 -3.79
N LEU A 90 6.85 -7.85 -2.47
CA LEU A 90 7.49 -6.79 -1.71
C LEU A 90 8.67 -7.38 -0.93
N TYR A 91 9.84 -6.79 -1.09
CA TYR A 91 11.11 -7.27 -0.56
C TYR A 91 11.79 -6.18 0.26
N ALA A 92 12.47 -6.56 1.34
CA ALA A 92 13.36 -5.63 2.03
C ALA A 92 14.60 -5.36 1.17
N SER A 93 15.08 -4.12 1.14
CA SER A 93 16.32 -3.78 0.42
C SER A 93 17.55 -4.50 0.99
N SER A 94 18.51 -4.80 0.12
CA SER A 94 19.86 -5.23 0.48
C SER A 94 20.95 -4.34 -0.15
N GLY A 95 20.61 -3.12 -0.55
CA GLY A 95 21.48 -2.24 -1.34
C GLY A 95 20.83 -1.84 -2.65
N THR A 96 21.58 -1.89 -3.75
CA THR A 96 21.18 -1.30 -5.04
C THR A 96 20.18 -2.13 -5.87
N ALA A 97 19.67 -3.23 -5.33
CA ALA A 97 18.78 -4.15 -6.04
C ALA A 97 17.92 -4.99 -5.08
N PRO A 98 16.82 -5.60 -5.57
CA PRO A 98 15.99 -6.49 -4.77
C PRO A 98 16.75 -7.73 -4.27
N ASN A 99 16.54 -8.12 -3.01
CA ASN A 99 16.96 -9.40 -2.48
C ASN A 99 15.79 -10.37 -2.41
N LEU A 100 15.81 -11.42 -3.24
CA LEU A 100 14.70 -12.38 -3.28
C LEU A 100 14.52 -13.22 -2.01
N THR A 101 15.52 -13.26 -1.12
CA THR A 101 15.43 -13.99 0.16
C THR A 101 14.71 -13.19 1.25
N SER A 102 14.50 -11.89 1.06
CA SER A 102 13.86 -10.98 2.02
C SER A 102 12.40 -10.66 1.65
N LEU A 103 11.66 -11.65 1.14
CA LEU A 103 10.24 -11.48 0.83
C LEU A 103 9.44 -11.14 2.09
N ILE A 104 8.76 -10.01 2.07
CA ILE A 104 7.92 -9.52 3.17
C ILE A 104 6.45 -9.88 2.91
N GLY A 105 6.01 -9.77 1.67
CA GLY A 105 4.65 -10.12 1.27
C GLY A 105 4.53 -10.23 -0.24
N SER A 106 3.61 -11.05 -0.71
CA SER A 106 3.32 -11.18 -2.14
C SER A 106 1.85 -11.36 -2.41
N ILE A 107 1.46 -11.00 -3.63
CA ILE A 107 0.13 -11.21 -4.18
C ILE A 107 0.28 -11.94 -5.49
N TYR A 108 -0.50 -12.99 -5.64
CA TYR A 108 -0.50 -13.83 -6.81
C TYR A 108 -1.83 -13.69 -7.55
N ASN A 109 -1.78 -13.45 -8.85
CA ASN A 109 -2.94 -13.47 -9.74
C ASN A 109 -2.82 -14.67 -10.69
N GLN A 110 -3.83 -15.54 -10.68
CA GLN A 110 -3.88 -16.76 -11.51
C GLN A 110 -4.19 -16.50 -12.99
N GLY A 111 -4.30 -15.24 -13.41
CA GLY A 111 -4.69 -14.84 -14.77
C GLY A 111 -6.22 -14.88 -14.91
N SER A 112 -6.85 -13.71 -15.01
CA SER A 112 -8.32 -13.59 -15.11
C SER A 112 -8.73 -12.79 -16.35
N GLY A 113 -8.32 -13.28 -17.53
CA GLY A 113 -8.61 -12.63 -18.81
C GLY A 113 -7.72 -11.42 -19.11
N ALA A 114 -7.99 -10.74 -20.22
CA ALA A 114 -7.27 -9.53 -20.59
C ALA A 114 -7.73 -8.34 -19.73
N PHE A 115 -6.77 -7.56 -19.25
CA PHE A 115 -6.99 -6.37 -18.42
C PHE A 115 -5.97 -5.30 -18.79
N ALA A 116 -6.36 -4.03 -18.75
CA ALA A 116 -5.47 -2.88 -18.89
C ALA A 116 -5.91 -1.76 -17.96
N GLY A 117 -4.96 -1.21 -17.19
CA GLY A 117 -5.16 -0.05 -16.32
C GLY A 117 -4.74 -0.28 -14.88
N PRO A 118 -5.26 0.52 -13.93
CA PRO A 118 -4.88 0.45 -12.52
C PRO A 118 -5.30 -0.87 -11.85
N LEU A 119 -4.33 -1.68 -11.45
CA LEU A 119 -4.51 -2.87 -10.62
C LEU A 119 -4.20 -2.51 -9.16
N VAL A 120 -5.14 -2.80 -8.26
CA VAL A 120 -4.92 -2.70 -6.80
C VAL A 120 -4.52 -4.06 -6.26
N ALA A 121 -3.27 -4.18 -5.81
CA ALA A 121 -2.74 -5.35 -5.14
C ALA A 121 -2.93 -5.16 -3.62
N THR A 122 -3.79 -5.97 -2.99
CA THR A 122 -4.09 -5.91 -1.54
C THR A 122 -3.35 -7.00 -0.78
N PHE A 123 -2.61 -6.61 0.26
CA PHE A 123 -1.83 -7.46 1.16
C PHE A 123 -2.53 -7.59 2.52
N SER A 124 -2.18 -8.62 3.29
CA SER A 124 -2.31 -8.53 4.74
C SER A 124 -1.43 -7.38 5.23
N ALA A 125 -1.90 -6.56 6.17
CA ALA A 125 -1.17 -5.38 6.64
C ALA A 125 0.31 -5.69 6.94
N ILE A 126 1.20 -4.96 6.26
CA ILE A 126 2.66 -5.10 6.35
C ILE A 126 3.22 -3.88 7.07
N ASN A 127 3.91 -4.11 8.18
CA ASN A 127 4.61 -3.04 8.89
C ASN A 127 5.98 -2.79 8.25
N LEU A 128 6.20 -1.56 7.80
CA LEU A 128 7.46 -1.08 7.27
C LEU A 128 8.18 -0.22 8.31
N ASN A 129 9.48 -0.38 8.40
CA ASN A 129 10.34 0.42 9.26
C ASN A 129 10.49 1.83 8.68
N ALA A 130 10.76 2.80 9.55
CA ALA A 130 11.08 4.18 9.15
C ALA A 130 12.37 4.23 8.32
N SER A 131 12.47 5.21 7.42
CA SER A 131 13.68 5.54 6.65
C SER A 131 14.34 4.31 6.00
N THR A 132 13.52 3.37 5.54
CA THR A 132 13.98 2.07 5.01
C THR A 132 13.52 1.93 3.57
N GLU A 133 14.43 1.45 2.72
CA GLU A 133 14.13 1.14 1.33
C GLU A 133 13.52 -0.25 1.18
N TYR A 134 12.51 -0.34 0.33
CA TYR A 134 11.82 -1.56 -0.03
C TYR A 134 11.73 -1.67 -1.54
N TRP A 135 11.77 -2.90 -2.04
CA TRP A 135 11.68 -3.19 -3.46
C TRP A 135 10.37 -3.88 -3.77
N VAL A 136 9.66 -3.35 -4.77
CA VAL A 136 8.51 -4.01 -5.35
C VAL A 136 8.98 -4.69 -6.63
N VAL A 137 8.76 -6.00 -6.71
CA VAL A 137 9.11 -6.82 -7.86
C VAL A 137 7.85 -7.33 -8.51
N ALA A 138 7.67 -6.97 -9.77
CA ALA A 138 6.70 -7.58 -10.66
C ALA A 138 7.37 -8.73 -11.40
N LYS A 139 6.80 -9.93 -11.28
CA LYS A 139 7.24 -11.10 -12.04
C LYS A 139 6.06 -11.81 -12.66
N ARG A 140 6.28 -12.37 -13.85
CA ARG A 140 5.32 -13.29 -14.45
C ARG A 140 5.53 -14.67 -13.86
N THR A 141 4.44 -15.36 -13.55
CA THR A 141 4.46 -16.71 -12.94
C THR A 141 3.88 -17.78 -13.85
N GLY A 142 3.22 -17.41 -14.95
CA GLY A 142 2.69 -18.37 -15.92
C GLY A 142 1.95 -17.73 -17.09
N GLY A 143 1.21 -18.54 -17.86
CA GLY A 143 0.47 -18.13 -19.05
C GLY A 143 1.32 -18.16 -20.34
N ALA A 144 0.70 -17.92 -21.50
CA ALA A 144 1.39 -17.86 -22.80
C ALA A 144 1.76 -16.43 -23.22
N ASN A 145 1.03 -15.42 -22.74
CA ASN A 145 1.14 -14.05 -23.23
C ASN A 145 2.08 -13.19 -22.37
N ASP A 146 2.58 -12.10 -22.93
CA ASP A 146 3.43 -11.17 -22.19
C ASP A 146 2.63 -10.33 -21.19
N LEU A 147 3.31 -9.89 -20.14
CA LEU A 147 2.79 -8.94 -19.16
C LEU A 147 3.37 -7.57 -19.47
N LEU A 148 2.58 -6.51 -19.33
CA LEU A 148 3.01 -5.15 -19.62
C LEU A 148 2.79 -4.29 -18.38
N TRP A 149 3.78 -3.48 -18.02
CA TRP A 149 3.64 -2.49 -16.95
C TRP A 149 3.68 -1.09 -17.50
N GLY A 150 2.79 -0.25 -17.01
CA GLY A 150 2.82 1.17 -17.32
C GLY A 150 4.10 1.76 -16.75
N TYR A 151 4.82 2.55 -17.54
CA TYR A 151 6.02 3.25 -17.09
C TYR A 151 5.79 4.75 -17.01
N THR A 152 6.53 5.43 -16.14
CA THR A 152 6.54 6.90 -16.07
C THR A 152 7.85 7.45 -16.63
N ASN A 153 7.79 8.70 -17.12
CA ASN A 153 8.97 9.48 -17.49
C ASN A 153 9.49 10.31 -16.31
N ASP A 154 8.80 10.29 -15.17
CA ASP A 154 9.33 10.84 -13.94
C ASP A 154 10.41 9.90 -13.40
N LEU A 155 11.66 10.32 -13.48
CA LEU A 155 12.83 9.57 -13.04
C LEU A 155 13.34 10.04 -11.67
N SER A 156 12.64 10.96 -11.00
CA SER A 156 13.18 11.66 -9.84
C SER A 156 13.22 10.77 -8.60
N GLY A 157 14.44 10.45 -8.16
CA GLY A 157 14.67 9.68 -6.91
C GLY A 157 14.19 8.23 -6.98
N LEU A 158 14.14 7.64 -8.18
CA LEU A 158 13.66 6.29 -8.39
C LEU A 158 14.82 5.36 -8.70
N ASP A 159 15.02 4.35 -7.84
CA ASP A 159 15.84 3.21 -8.19
C ASP A 159 14.96 2.13 -8.83
N ASN A 160 15.33 1.70 -10.04
CA ASN A 160 14.67 0.62 -10.73
C ASN A 160 15.69 -0.38 -11.26
N ALA A 161 15.27 -1.64 -11.31
CA ALA A 161 16.13 -2.73 -11.77
C ALA A 161 15.31 -3.79 -12.49
N TYR A 162 15.95 -4.49 -13.40
CA TYR A 162 15.35 -5.62 -14.10
C TYR A 162 16.27 -6.84 -14.04
N THR A 163 15.70 -7.99 -14.32
CA THR A 163 16.42 -9.26 -14.43
C THR A 163 15.89 -10.01 -15.64
N SER A 164 16.77 -10.80 -16.27
CA SER A 164 16.42 -11.74 -17.35
C SER A 164 16.77 -13.18 -16.99
N ASP A 165 17.05 -13.45 -15.71
CA ASP A 165 17.50 -14.74 -15.19
C ASP A 165 16.75 -15.13 -13.91
N SER A 166 15.46 -14.75 -13.85
CA SER A 166 14.57 -15.03 -12.71
C SER A 166 15.10 -14.49 -11.38
N GLY A 167 15.74 -13.31 -11.45
CA GLY A 167 16.28 -12.57 -10.30
C GLY A 167 17.52 -13.20 -9.67
N THR A 168 18.25 -14.01 -10.45
CA THR A 168 19.59 -14.47 -10.07
C THR A 168 20.58 -13.29 -10.09
N SER A 169 20.44 -12.41 -11.07
CA SER A 169 21.15 -11.15 -11.17
C SER A 169 20.21 -10.00 -11.56
N TRP A 170 20.52 -8.81 -11.06
CA TRP A 170 19.75 -7.59 -11.32
C TRP A 170 20.63 -6.57 -12.02
N THR A 171 20.08 -5.97 -13.07
CA THR A 171 20.68 -4.82 -13.76
C THR A 171 19.90 -3.58 -13.36
N THR A 172 20.58 -2.60 -12.79
CA THR A 172 19.98 -1.29 -12.52
C THR A 172 19.67 -0.59 -13.83
N SER A 173 18.53 0.10 -13.87
CA SER A 173 18.08 0.88 -15.01
C SER A 173 17.70 2.26 -14.49
N THR A 174 17.88 3.28 -15.32
CA THR A 174 17.35 4.63 -15.10
C THR A 174 16.22 4.94 -16.07
N SER A 175 15.76 3.93 -16.80
CA SER A 175 14.73 4.05 -17.83
C SER A 175 13.47 3.29 -17.42
N SER A 176 12.33 3.88 -17.80
CA SER A 176 11.00 3.28 -17.70
C SER A 176 10.62 2.73 -16.30
N PRO A 177 10.76 3.51 -15.21
CA PRO A 177 10.27 3.10 -13.89
C PRO A 177 8.77 2.81 -13.91
N MET A 178 8.32 1.86 -13.08
CA MET A 178 6.91 1.47 -13.06
C MET A 178 6.02 2.62 -12.56
N ARG A 179 4.80 2.71 -13.08
CA ARG A 179 3.72 3.51 -12.52
C ARG A 179 3.10 2.77 -11.35
N MET A 180 3.39 3.23 -10.15
CA MET A 180 3.04 2.60 -8.89
C MET A 180 2.65 3.65 -7.87
N LYS A 181 1.72 3.31 -6.99
CA LYS A 181 1.33 4.10 -5.83
C LYS A 181 1.26 3.20 -4.61
N VAL A 182 2.01 3.56 -3.56
CA VAL A 182 2.02 2.88 -2.26
C VAL A 182 1.29 3.76 -1.26
N GLU A 183 0.27 3.21 -0.61
CA GLU A 183 -0.56 3.92 0.35
C GLU A 183 -0.41 3.28 1.73
N ALA A 184 -0.19 4.13 2.73
CA ALA A 184 -0.19 3.77 4.13
C ALA A 184 -1.60 3.40 4.59
N VAL A 185 -1.68 2.40 5.47
CA VAL A 185 -2.86 2.17 6.28
C VAL A 185 -3.02 3.37 7.21
N PRO A 186 -4.19 4.02 7.22
CA PRO A 186 -4.44 5.10 8.15
C PRO A 186 -4.31 4.60 9.60
N GLU A 187 -3.37 5.16 10.37
CA GLU A 187 -3.35 4.90 11.80
C GLU A 187 -4.54 5.62 12.46
N PRO A 188 -5.29 4.95 13.36
CA PRO A 188 -6.19 5.67 14.25
C PRO A 188 -5.36 6.71 15.00
N PRO A 189 -5.77 7.98 15.06
CA PRO A 189 -4.98 8.99 15.75
C PRO A 189 -4.80 8.55 17.20
N ALA A 190 -3.57 8.23 17.59
CA ALA A 190 -3.25 7.74 18.94
C ALA A 190 -3.75 8.72 20.02
N ILE A 191 -3.89 10.01 19.67
CA ILE A 191 -4.49 11.07 20.48
C ILE A 191 -5.97 10.79 20.80
N VAL A 192 -6.75 10.30 19.83
CA VAL A 192 -8.17 9.95 20.05
C VAL A 192 -8.29 8.78 21.01
N LEU A 193 -7.48 7.73 20.82
CA LEU A 193 -7.48 6.57 21.72
C LEU A 193 -7.01 6.94 23.13
N SER A 194 -5.99 7.79 23.23
CA SER A 194 -5.48 8.31 24.51
C SER A 194 -6.51 9.20 25.22
N GLY A 195 -7.22 10.04 24.47
CA GLY A 195 -8.31 10.88 25.00
C GLY A 195 -9.47 10.04 25.55
N ILE A 196 -9.88 8.99 24.83
CA ILE A 196 -10.90 8.05 25.30
C ILE A 196 -10.42 7.31 26.55
N GLY A 197 -9.17 6.84 26.56
CA GLY A 197 -8.57 6.16 27.72
C GLY A 197 -8.55 7.05 28.98
N LEU A 198 -8.11 8.30 28.84
CA LEU A 198 -8.08 9.28 29.93
C LEU A 198 -9.48 9.65 30.43
N ALA A 199 -10.43 9.88 29.53
CA ALA A 199 -11.81 10.18 29.90
C ALA A 199 -12.46 9.01 30.66
N SER A 200 -12.21 7.77 30.22
CA SER A 200 -12.70 6.55 30.86
C SER A 200 -12.11 6.37 32.26
N ALA A 201 -10.81 6.60 32.42
CA ALA A 201 -10.13 6.55 33.70
C ALA A 201 -10.67 7.61 34.67
N MET A 202 -10.82 8.87 34.21
CA MET A 202 -11.37 9.95 35.03
C MET A 202 -12.80 9.68 35.50
N TYR A 203 -13.64 9.09 34.64
CA TYR A 203 -15.00 8.68 35.01
C TYR A 203 -15.00 7.58 36.09
N ALA A 204 -14.15 6.57 35.95
CA ALA A 204 -14.01 5.50 36.94
C ALA A 204 -13.54 6.02 38.32
N PHE A 205 -12.59 6.97 38.35
CA PHE A 205 -12.11 7.57 39.60
C PHE A 205 -13.17 8.42 40.30
N ARG A 206 -14.02 9.15 39.55
CA ARG A 206 -15.14 9.91 40.13
C ARG A 206 -16.15 9.02 40.83
N ARG A 207 -16.42 7.83 40.29
CA ARG A 207 -17.41 6.88 40.85
C ARG A 207 -16.94 6.18 42.13
N ARG A 208 -15.63 6.19 42.44
CA ARG A 208 -15.08 5.59 43.67
C ARG A 208 -15.03 6.55 44.85
N ARG A 209 -15.21 7.86 44.62
CA ARG A 209 -15.09 8.91 45.65
C ARG A 209 -16.43 9.47 46.13
N GLY A 210 -17.55 9.03 45.55
CA GLY A 210 -18.91 9.36 45.99
C GLY A 210 -19.69 8.08 46.24
#